data_AF-A0A512C4X4-F1
#
_entry.id   AF-A0A512C4X4-F1
#
_cell.length_a   1.000
_cell.length_b   1.000
_cell.length_c   1.000
_cell.angle_alpha   90.00
_cell.angle_beta   90.00
_cell.angle_gamma   90.00
#
_symmetry.space_group_name_H-M   'P 1'
#
loop_
_entity.id
_entity.type
_entity.pdbx_description
1 polymer ?
#
loop_
_entity_poly.entity_id
_entity_poly.type
_entity_poly.pdbx_seq_one_letter_code
_entity_poly.pdbx_strand_id
1 'polypeptide(L)'
;MRTNVNRSRLALAQEKFEPIARVLDRLSEDVEKEHGHSAVLERRSAMQQTAQNAYAVRYSLQCPDEARLSLTFIVVGDDADLLLMQRHDRSDPRDLRANPGQVDQRVYRLEQIEEIKAAVQQKITAHFRARELRH
;
A
#
# COMPACT_ATOMS: atom_id res chain seq x y z
N MET A 1 19.89 18.54 17.27
CA MET A 1 18.71 19.22 16.69
C MET A 1 17.96 18.45 15.59
N ARG A 2 18.57 17.53 14.82
CA ARG A 2 17.89 16.82 13.71
C ARG A 2 16.78 15.83 14.11
N THR A 3 16.82 15.26 15.32
CA THR A 3 15.87 14.24 15.78
C THR A 3 14.46 14.78 16.04
N ASN A 4 14.34 16.02 16.56
CA ASN A 4 13.04 16.64 16.82
C ASN A 4 12.31 17.01 15.53
N VAL A 5 13.02 17.57 14.54
CA VAL A 5 12.44 17.92 13.24
C VAL A 5 11.93 16.68 12.50
N ASN A 6 12.68 15.57 12.54
CA ASN A 6 12.26 14.31 11.92
C ASN A 6 11.04 13.69 12.60
N ARG A 7 10.92 13.80 13.94
CA ARG A 7 9.72 13.35 14.67
C ARG A 7 8.50 14.20 14.30
N SER A 8 8.65 15.52 14.19
CA SER A 8 7.58 16.42 13.75
C SER A 8 7.08 16.11 12.33
N ARG A 9 8.00 15.80 11.40
CA ARG A 9 7.64 15.47 10.02
C ARG A 9 7.04 14.08 9.85
N LEU A 10 7.50 13.10 10.62
CA LEU A 10 6.85 11.78 10.66
C LEU A 10 5.42 11.89 11.20
N ALA A 11 5.20 12.68 12.26
CA ALA A 11 3.86 12.90 12.80
C ALA A 11 2.94 13.58 11.76
N LEU A 12 3.44 14.58 11.04
CA LEU A 12 2.70 15.22 9.94
C LEU A 12 2.33 14.22 8.84
N ALA A 13 3.28 13.39 8.39
CA ALA A 13 3.01 12.38 7.36
C ALA A 13 1.98 11.33 7.83
N GLN A 14 2.02 10.94 9.11
CA GLN A 14 1.03 10.05 9.71
C GLN A 14 -0.36 10.70 9.75
N GLU A 15 -0.44 11.95 10.20
CA GLU A 15 -1.69 12.72 10.24
C GLU A 15 -2.30 12.87 8.84
N LYS A 16 -1.49 13.22 7.85
CA LYS A 16 -1.92 13.40 6.46
C LYS A 16 -2.34 12.10 5.79
N PHE A 17 -1.74 10.97 6.19
CA PHE A 17 -2.10 9.65 5.67
C PHE A 17 -3.31 9.01 6.36
N GLU A 18 -3.64 9.43 7.58
CA GLU A 18 -4.73 8.86 8.38
C GLU A 18 -6.08 8.78 7.63
N PRO A 19 -6.53 9.79 6.86
CA PRO A 19 -7.76 9.68 6.06
C PRO A 19 -7.70 8.54 5.03
N ILE A 20 -6.54 8.35 4.39
CA ILE A 20 -6.32 7.24 3.46
C ILE A 20 -6.35 5.92 4.22
N ALA A 21 -5.67 5.82 5.36
CA ALA A 21 -5.67 4.60 6.19
C ALA A 21 -7.09 4.15 6.52
N ARG A 22 -7.97 5.07 6.95
CA ARG A 22 -9.37 4.77 7.25
C ARG A 22 -10.16 4.26 6.04
N VAL A 23 -9.87 4.79 4.86
CA VAL A 23 -10.50 4.32 3.62
C VAL A 23 -9.99 2.93 3.23
N LEU A 24 -8.71 2.65 3.45
CA LEU A 24 -8.15 1.32 3.25
C LEU A 24 -8.74 0.29 4.23
N ASP A 25 -8.98 0.68 5.48
CA ASP A 25 -9.60 -0.18 6.48
C ASP A 25 -11.04 -0.54 6.07
N ARG A 26 -11.84 0.45 5.64
CA ARG A 26 -13.20 0.21 5.11
C ARG A 26 -13.18 -0.65 3.85
N LEU A 27 -12.26 -0.39 2.93
CA LEU A 27 -12.11 -1.19 1.73
C LEU A 27 -11.73 -2.63 2.07
N SER A 28 -10.90 -2.84 3.09
CA SER A 28 -10.56 -4.18 3.59
C SER A 28 -11.81 -4.92 4.08
N GLU A 29 -12.68 -4.26 4.83
CA GLU A 29 -13.95 -4.86 5.30
C GLU A 29 -14.86 -5.24 4.13
N ASP A 30 -14.95 -4.40 3.09
CA ASP A 30 -15.76 -4.67 1.90
C ASP A 30 -15.20 -5.86 1.10
N VAL A 31 -13.88 -5.88 0.92
CA VAL A 31 -13.17 -6.98 0.23
C VAL A 31 -13.29 -8.29 1.01
N GLU A 32 -13.21 -8.26 2.34
CA GLU A 32 -13.40 -9.43 3.19
C GLU A 32 -14.82 -10.01 3.05
N LYS A 33 -15.85 -9.17 2.98
CA LYS A 33 -17.23 -9.63 2.78
C LYS A 33 -17.42 -10.31 1.42
N GLU A 34 -16.74 -9.82 0.37
CA GLU A 34 -16.88 -10.35 -0.99
C GLU A 34 -16.03 -11.61 -1.23
N HIS A 35 -14.82 -11.68 -0.67
CA HIS A 35 -13.82 -12.70 -1.01
C HIS A 35 -13.35 -13.56 0.19
N GLY A 36 -13.92 -13.33 1.38
CA GLY A 36 -13.64 -14.08 2.60
C GLY A 36 -12.39 -13.61 3.37
N HIS A 37 -12.14 -14.24 4.52
CA HIS A 37 -11.12 -13.79 5.49
C HIS A 37 -9.68 -13.76 4.94
N SER A 38 -9.36 -14.55 3.92
CA SER A 38 -8.04 -14.51 3.26
C SER A 38 -7.80 -13.26 2.39
N ALA A 39 -8.84 -12.44 2.20
CA ALA A 39 -8.82 -11.24 1.38
C ALA A 39 -8.64 -9.95 2.19
N VAL A 40 -8.44 -10.03 3.51
CA VAL A 40 -8.26 -8.85 4.37
C VAL A 40 -6.97 -8.11 4.00
N LEU A 41 -7.09 -6.82 3.69
CA LEU A 41 -5.97 -5.92 3.44
C LEU A 41 -5.45 -5.36 4.76
N GLU A 42 -4.27 -5.82 5.19
CA GLU A 42 -3.72 -5.42 6.48
C GLU A 42 -2.49 -4.54 6.36
N ARG A 43 -2.41 -3.56 7.27
CA ARG A 43 -1.18 -2.82 7.53
C ARG A 43 -0.14 -3.73 8.18
N ARG A 44 1.03 -3.87 7.54
CA ARG A 44 2.12 -4.75 8.00
C ARG A 44 3.14 -4.08 8.90
N SER A 45 3.20 -2.74 8.89
CA SER A 45 4.14 -1.99 9.71
C SER A 45 3.58 -0.62 10.05
N ALA A 46 4.09 -0.02 11.14
CA ALA A 46 3.94 1.42 11.35
C ALA A 46 4.58 2.20 10.18
N MET A 47 4.15 3.44 9.98
CA MET A 47 4.80 4.33 9.02
C MET A 47 6.24 4.61 9.48
N GLN A 48 7.19 4.46 8.56
CA GLN A 48 8.62 4.62 8.82
C GLN A 48 9.27 5.56 7.82
N GLN A 49 10.25 6.33 8.28
CA GLN A 49 11.05 7.16 7.39
C GLN A 49 11.96 6.29 6.52
N THR A 50 11.89 6.48 5.20
CA THR A 50 12.72 5.74 4.22
C THR A 50 13.79 6.63 3.58
N ALA A 51 13.51 7.93 3.43
CA ALA A 51 14.45 8.94 2.99
C ALA A 51 14.12 10.30 3.63
N GLN A 52 14.87 11.35 3.29
CA GLN A 52 14.53 12.70 3.70
C GLN A 52 13.16 13.08 3.13
N ASN A 53 12.21 13.46 4.00
CA ASN A 53 10.83 13.78 3.64
C ASN A 53 10.09 12.67 2.88
N ALA A 54 10.44 11.40 3.13
CA ALA A 54 9.76 10.25 2.54
C ALA A 54 9.43 9.21 3.63
N TYR A 55 8.15 8.88 3.75
CA TYR A 55 7.61 8.05 4.83
C TYR A 55 6.75 6.95 4.24
N ALA A 56 7.13 5.69 4.47
CA ALA A 56 6.48 4.54 3.87
C ALA A 56 5.64 3.75 4.89
N VAL A 57 4.52 3.24 4.42
CA VAL A 57 3.69 2.26 5.11
C VAL A 57 3.29 1.15 4.15
N ARG A 58 3.31 -0.09 4.63
CA ARG A 58 3.07 -1.27 3.80
C ARG A 58 1.77 -1.94 4.18
N TYR A 59 0.99 -2.29 3.16
CA TYR A 59 -0.21 -3.12 3.25
C TYR A 59 -0.04 -4.41 2.44
N SER A 60 -0.68 -5.50 2.88
CA SER A 60 -0.79 -6.71 2.06
C SER A 60 -2.01 -7.54 2.42
N LEU A 61 -2.54 -8.26 1.44
CA LEU A 61 -3.62 -9.21 1.67
C LEU A 61 -3.17 -10.37 2.58
N GLN A 62 -4.05 -10.84 3.46
CA GLN A 62 -3.88 -12.06 4.27
C GLN A 62 -4.05 -13.35 3.43
N CYS A 63 -3.32 -13.50 2.33
CA CYS A 63 -3.32 -14.77 1.60
C CYS A 63 -2.19 -15.70 2.11
N PRO A 64 -2.48 -16.97 2.44
CA PRO A 64 -1.45 -17.93 2.87
C PRO A 64 -0.48 -18.29 1.73
N ASP A 65 -0.91 -18.11 0.49
CA ASP A 65 -0.22 -18.55 -0.73
C ASP A 65 0.93 -17.64 -1.20
N GLU A 66 1.74 -18.12 -2.14
CA GLU A 66 3.00 -17.52 -2.62
C GLU A 66 2.79 -16.19 -3.36
N ALA A 67 1.62 -15.96 -3.96
CA ALA A 67 1.27 -14.73 -4.67
C ALA A 67 0.56 -13.72 -3.74
N ARG A 68 1.30 -13.05 -2.86
CA ARG A 68 0.73 -12.00 -1.99
C ARG A 68 0.77 -10.65 -2.68
N LEU A 69 -0.40 -10.06 -2.95
CA LEU A 69 -0.47 -8.64 -3.31
C LEU A 69 0.06 -7.79 -2.15
N SER A 70 1.05 -6.95 -2.43
CA SER A 70 1.55 -5.97 -1.47
C SER A 70 1.52 -4.58 -2.07
N LEU A 71 0.99 -3.63 -1.30
CA LEU A 71 0.90 -2.22 -1.64
C LEU A 71 1.78 -1.44 -0.67
N THR A 72 2.67 -0.61 -1.20
CA THR A 72 3.47 0.33 -0.40
C THR A 72 3.02 1.74 -0.72
N PHE A 73 2.68 2.50 0.31
CA PHE A 73 2.31 3.91 0.21
C PHE A 73 3.44 4.73 0.79
N ILE A 74 3.99 5.64 0.01
CA ILE A 74 5.10 6.50 0.41
C ILE A 74 4.61 7.94 0.34
N VAL A 75 4.42 8.55 1.51
CA VAL A 75 4.13 9.97 1.64
C VAL A 75 5.41 10.76 1.44
N VAL A 76 5.40 11.70 0.52
CA VAL A 76 6.59 12.50 0.14
C VAL A 76 6.28 13.99 0.10
N GLY A 77 7.34 14.80 0.15
CA GLY A 77 7.26 16.26 0.11
C GLY A 77 7.41 16.90 1.49
N ASP A 78 7.80 18.17 1.53
CA ASP A 78 7.98 18.91 2.78
C ASP A 78 6.67 19.05 3.58
N ASP A 79 5.56 19.21 2.86
CA ASP A 79 4.21 19.32 3.43
C ASP A 79 3.47 17.98 3.54
N ALA A 80 4.14 16.88 3.15
CA ALA A 80 3.59 15.53 3.15
C ALA A 80 2.22 15.46 2.44
N ASP A 81 2.16 15.99 1.22
CA ASP A 81 0.94 16.17 0.43
C ASP A 81 0.87 15.26 -0.81
N LEU A 82 1.98 14.59 -1.14
CA LEU A 82 2.08 13.62 -2.23
C LEU A 82 2.13 12.20 -1.70
N LEU A 83 1.47 11.29 -2.42
CA LEU A 83 1.42 9.86 -2.15
C LEU A 83 1.90 9.09 -3.36
N LEU A 84 3.06 8.43 -3.24
CA LEU A 84 3.51 7.42 -4.19
C LEU A 84 2.97 6.06 -3.75
N MET A 85 2.10 5.47 -4.56
CA MET A 85 1.64 4.10 -4.38
C MET A 85 2.44 3.16 -5.27
N GLN A 86 2.98 2.09 -4.70
CA GLN A 86 3.72 1.04 -5.40
C GLN A 86 3.05 -0.32 -5.18
N ARG A 87 2.74 -1.01 -6.27
CA ARG A 87 2.30 -2.41 -6.22
C ARG A 87 3.51 -3.33 -6.38
N HIS A 88 3.57 -4.33 -5.51
CA HIS A 88 4.49 -5.45 -5.61
C HIS A 88 3.68 -6.74 -5.64
N ASP A 89 3.77 -7.44 -6.76
CA ASP A 89 3.37 -8.84 -6.84
C ASP A 89 4.64 -9.66 -6.61
N ARG A 90 4.76 -10.28 -5.43
CA ARG A 90 5.81 -11.28 -5.23
C ARG A 90 5.40 -12.53 -6.02
N SER A 91 6.16 -12.86 -7.06
CA SER A 91 6.30 -14.24 -7.52
C SER A 91 7.19 -15.02 -6.56
N ASP A 92 7.01 -16.34 -6.54
CA ASP A 92 7.63 -17.32 -5.63
C ASP A 92 9.08 -16.96 -5.21
N PRO A 93 9.41 -16.93 -3.91
CA PRO A 93 10.77 -16.65 -3.42
C PRO A 93 11.87 -17.58 -3.96
N ARG A 94 11.53 -18.69 -4.64
CA ARG A 94 12.51 -19.59 -5.30
C ARG A 94 12.86 -19.21 -6.73
N ASP A 95 12.15 -18.25 -7.34
CA ASP A 95 12.42 -17.86 -8.72
C ASP A 95 13.49 -16.76 -8.79
N LEU A 96 14.76 -17.18 -8.82
CA LEU A 96 15.93 -16.30 -9.00
C LEU A 96 15.97 -15.62 -10.38
N ARG A 97 15.09 -16.01 -11.32
CA ARG A 97 14.89 -15.37 -12.62
C ARG A 97 13.65 -14.47 -12.67
N ALA A 98 12.93 -14.32 -11.55
CA ALA A 98 11.87 -13.34 -11.46
C ALA A 98 12.47 -11.97 -11.79
N ASN A 99 12.13 -11.47 -12.98
CA ASN A 99 12.31 -10.07 -13.36
C ASN A 99 11.98 -9.24 -12.12
N PRO A 100 12.82 -8.29 -11.67
CA PRO A 100 12.44 -7.39 -10.58
C PRO A 100 11.14 -6.74 -11.04
N GLY A 101 10.02 -7.26 -10.54
CA GLY A 101 8.75 -7.24 -11.25
C GLY A 101 8.39 -5.81 -11.62
N GLN A 102 7.70 -5.61 -12.75
CA GLN A 102 7.17 -4.31 -13.12
C GLN A 102 6.50 -3.69 -11.89
N VAL A 103 7.14 -2.67 -11.31
CA VAL A 103 6.58 -1.96 -10.17
C VAL A 103 5.59 -0.99 -10.77
N ASP A 104 4.30 -1.32 -10.65
CA ASP A 104 3.23 -0.40 -11.03
C ASP A 104 3.17 0.71 -9.97
N GLN A 105 3.72 1.87 -10.35
CA GLN A 105 3.83 3.07 -9.52
C GLN A 105 2.90 4.16 -10.02
N ARG A 106 2.21 4.81 -9.09
CA ARG A 106 1.41 6.01 -9.38
C ARG A 106 1.55 7.02 -8.26
N VAL A 107 1.56 8.29 -8.63
CA VAL A 107 1.63 9.43 -7.70
C VAL A 107 0.25 10.08 -7.64
N TYR A 108 -0.18 10.40 -6.42
CA TYR A 108 -1.43 11.09 -6.12
C TYR A 108 -1.15 12.28 -5.21
N ARG A 109 -2.03 13.28 -5.23
CA ARG A 109 -2.17 14.18 -4.08
C ARG A 109 -2.97 13.45 -3.02
N LEU A 110 -2.63 13.63 -1.74
CA LEU A 110 -3.32 12.95 -0.63
C LEU A 110 -4.80 13.33 -0.51
N GLU A 111 -5.20 14.49 -1.04
CA GLU A 111 -6.61 14.92 -1.11
C GLU A 111 -7.44 14.13 -2.13
N GLN A 112 -6.81 13.44 -3.10
CA GLN A 112 -7.49 12.63 -4.11
C GLN A 112 -7.91 11.26 -3.56
N ILE A 113 -8.59 11.26 -2.41
CA ILE A 113 -8.92 10.04 -1.64
C ILE A 113 -9.72 9.04 -2.48
N GLU A 114 -10.72 9.50 -3.22
CA GLU A 114 -11.57 8.62 -4.04
C GLU A 114 -10.79 7.98 -5.20
N GLU A 115 -9.84 8.70 -5.80
CA GLU A 115 -8.97 8.15 -6.85
C GLU A 115 -8.02 7.10 -6.27
N ILE A 116 -7.45 7.36 -5.08
CA ILE A 116 -6.58 6.42 -4.37
C ILE A 116 -7.37 5.15 -4.02
N LYS A 117 -8.58 5.30 -3.46
CA LYS A 117 -9.50 4.19 -3.16
C LYS A 117 -9.78 3.35 -4.41
N ALA A 118 -10.21 3.99 -5.50
CA ALA A 118 -10.52 3.30 -6.74
C ALA A 118 -9.31 2.55 -7.29
N ALA A 119 -8.12 3.15 -7.23
CA ALA A 119 -6.89 2.52 -7.69
C ALA A 119 -6.49 1.30 -6.85
N VAL A 120 -6.68 1.36 -5.53
CA VAL A 120 -6.43 0.22 -4.63
C VAL A 120 -7.43 -0.89 -4.91
N GLN A 121 -8.72 -0.57 -5.02
CA GLN A 121 -9.77 -1.54 -5.33
C GLN A 121 -9.48 -2.23 -6.67
N GLN A 122 -9.13 -1.48 -7.71
CA GLN A 122 -8.74 -2.04 -9.01
C GLN A 122 -7.56 -3.02 -8.91
N LYS A 123 -6.52 -2.70 -8.12
CA LYS A 123 -5.36 -3.58 -7.93
C LYS A 123 -5.75 -4.86 -7.19
N ILE A 124 -6.62 -4.77 -6.18
CA ILE A 124 -7.14 -5.92 -5.44
C ILE A 124 -8.00 -6.82 -6.35
N THR A 125 -8.97 -6.25 -7.06
CA THR A 125 -9.83 -7.01 -8.00
C THR A 125 -9.00 -7.65 -9.11
N ALA A 126 -8.02 -6.94 -9.67
CA ALA A 126 -7.12 -7.50 -10.68
C ALA A 126 -6.29 -8.67 -10.13
N HIS A 127 -5.86 -8.60 -8.87
CA HIS A 127 -5.15 -9.68 -8.21
C HIS A 127 -6.02 -10.94 -8.07
N PHE A 128 -7.28 -10.80 -7.63
CA PHE A 128 -8.19 -11.94 -7.53
C PHE A 128 -8.52 -12.56 -8.90
N ARG A 129 -8.81 -11.75 -9.91
CA ARG A 129 -9.03 -12.25 -11.28
C ARG A 129 -7.82 -13.01 -11.83
N ALA A 130 -6.61 -12.51 -11.60
CA ALA A 130 -5.39 -13.18 -12.04
C ALA A 130 -5.16 -14.51 -11.31
N ARG A 131 -5.67 -14.66 -10.08
CA ARG A 131 -5.61 -15.90 -9.31
C ARG A 131 -6.63 -16.93 -9.82
N GLU A 132 -7.85 -16.51 -10.14
CA GLU A 132 -8.87 -17.39 -10.72
C GLU A 132 -8.42 -18.01 -12.04
N LEU A 133 -7.71 -17.26 -12.89
CA LEU A 133 -7.20 -17.76 -14.18
C LEU A 133 -6.04 -18.77 -14.07
N ARG A 134 -5.44 -18.94 -12.88
CA ARG A 134 -4.32 -19.88 -12.65
C ARG A 134 -4.78 -21.22 -12.09
N HIS A 135 -6.04 -21.33 -11.68
CA HIS A 135 -6.68 -22.56 -11.18
C HIS A 135 -7.68 -23.09 -12.21
#